data_AF-A0A9D6YYW9-F1
#
_entry.id   AF-A0A9D6YYW9-F1
#
_cell.length_a   1.000
_cell.length_b   1.000
_cell.length_c   1.000
_cell.angle_alpha   90.00
_cell.angle_beta   90.00
_cell.angle_gamma   90.00
#
_symmetry.space_group_name_H-M   'P 1'
#
loop_
_entity.id
_entity.type
_entity.pdbx_description
1 polymer ?
#
loop_
_entity_poly.entity_id
_entity_poly.type
_entity_poly.pdbx_seq_one_letter_code
_entity_poly.pdbx_strand_id
1 'polypeptide(L)'
;MKLFLPQTVILLATLMAPPLAAQKDFLTSDEVEQIRETQDADLRLQLYLKFARQRIDQLDQLFAKPKTGRSGMIHDLLEQYTGIIEAIDSYVDNSIKRQRPLASLTAVAKVEREMLAELERFAGLSSPDKGRFQFALEQAVETTRDSAELSEQDFRERTRAVESREVDIRKEREELLAPERKEELKKEQQRIDAEKEGVAPGKKKPSLYKPGEKAGAKPEEKKAPGKKN
;
A
#
# COMPACT_ATOMS: atom_id res chain seq x y z
N MET A 1 58.08 3.98 -41.41
CA MET A 1 57.49 4.24 -40.09
C MET A 1 55.99 4.01 -40.21
N LYS A 2 55.46 3.13 -39.36
CA LYS A 2 54.05 2.72 -39.30
C LYS A 2 53.19 3.89 -38.83
N LEU A 3 51.97 4.03 -39.35
CA LEU A 3 50.82 4.45 -38.56
C LEU A 3 49.58 3.77 -39.12
N PHE A 4 49.14 2.79 -38.33
CA PHE A 4 47.96 1.95 -38.49
C PHE A 4 46.69 2.79 -38.37
N LEU A 5 45.72 2.59 -39.27
CA LEU A 5 44.31 2.85 -38.97
C LEU A 5 43.73 1.58 -38.31
N PRO A 6 43.31 1.60 -37.04
CA PRO A 6 42.46 0.55 -36.51
C PRO A 6 41.00 0.88 -36.80
N GLN A 7 40.40 0.04 -37.63
CA GLN A 7 38.97 -0.07 -37.87
C GLN A 7 38.30 -0.47 -36.54
N THR A 8 37.84 0.51 -35.77
CA THR A 8 37.07 0.27 -34.55
C THR A 8 35.70 -0.25 -34.92
N VAL A 9 35.59 -1.58 -34.84
CA VAL A 9 34.35 -2.35 -34.87
C VAL A 9 33.40 -1.80 -33.81
N ILE A 10 32.22 -1.39 -34.28
CA ILE A 10 31.03 -1.08 -33.49
C ILE A 10 30.66 -2.35 -32.71
N LEU A 11 30.86 -2.35 -31.39
CA LEU A 11 30.23 -3.29 -30.48
C LEU A 11 29.17 -2.54 -29.68
N LEU A 12 28.01 -2.33 -30.32
CA LEU A 12 26.78 -1.94 -29.66
C LEU A 12 26.28 -3.20 -28.91
N ALA A 13 26.71 -3.36 -27.66
CA ALA A 13 26.13 -4.31 -26.74
C ALA A 13 24.68 -3.87 -26.48
N THR A 14 23.76 -4.40 -27.27
CA THR A 14 22.32 -4.34 -27.03
C THR A 14 22.05 -5.05 -25.72
N LEU A 15 21.76 -4.26 -24.70
CA LEU A 15 21.23 -4.72 -23.43
C LEU A 15 19.88 -5.37 -23.71
N MET A 16 19.90 -6.69 -23.89
CA MET A 16 18.69 -7.51 -23.97
C MET A 16 18.11 -7.56 -22.57
N ALA A 17 17.40 -6.48 -22.19
CA ALA A 17 16.56 -6.49 -21.01
C ALA A 17 15.55 -7.64 -21.19
N PRO A 18 15.46 -8.61 -20.26
CA PRO A 18 14.39 -9.59 -20.33
C PRO A 18 13.07 -8.82 -20.34
N PRO A 19 12.07 -9.24 -21.13
CA PRO A 19 10.74 -8.67 -21.00
C PRO A 19 10.37 -8.83 -19.52
N LEU A 20 10.09 -7.72 -18.83
CA LEU A 20 9.35 -7.79 -17.59
C LEU A 20 8.17 -8.68 -17.92
N ALA A 21 8.07 -9.84 -17.25
CA ALA A 21 6.92 -10.71 -17.38
C ALA A 21 5.71 -9.79 -17.25
N ALA A 22 4.97 -9.62 -18.35
CA ALA A 22 3.80 -8.77 -18.36
C ALA A 22 2.90 -9.36 -17.28
N GLN A 23 2.76 -8.64 -16.16
CA GLN A 23 1.67 -8.89 -15.25
C GLN A 23 0.44 -8.87 -16.15
N LYS A 24 -0.22 -10.02 -16.31
CA LYS A 24 -1.47 -10.07 -17.06
C LYS A 24 -2.38 -9.08 -16.33
N ASP A 25 -2.68 -7.96 -16.98
CA ASP A 25 -3.53 -6.95 -16.37
C ASP A 25 -4.89 -7.60 -16.09
N PHE A 26 -5.32 -7.52 -14.82
CA PHE A 26 -6.58 -8.11 -14.38
C PHE A 26 -7.80 -7.32 -14.89
N LEU A 27 -7.56 -6.05 -15.22
CA LEU A 27 -8.49 -5.18 -15.92
C LEU A 27 -8.12 -5.06 -17.39
N THR A 28 -9.12 -4.93 -18.22
CA THR A 28 -8.97 -4.52 -19.62
C THR A 28 -8.61 -3.04 -19.72
N SER A 29 -8.01 -2.64 -20.83
CA SER A 29 -7.63 -1.23 -21.06
C SER A 29 -8.80 -0.25 -20.89
N ASP A 30 -10.00 -0.63 -21.33
CA ASP A 30 -11.20 0.19 -21.22
C ASP A 30 -11.70 0.31 -19.77
N GLU A 31 -11.55 -0.74 -18.98
CA GLU A 31 -11.90 -0.73 -17.55
C GLU A 31 -10.91 0.15 -16.75
N VAL A 32 -9.62 0.07 -17.09
CA VAL A 32 -8.58 0.95 -16.53
C VAL A 32 -8.89 2.41 -16.82
N GLU A 33 -9.26 2.74 -18.06
CA GLU A 33 -9.59 4.12 -18.42
C GLU A 33 -10.84 4.61 -17.68
N GLN A 34 -11.89 3.78 -17.55
CA GLN A 34 -13.09 4.12 -16.76
C GLN A 34 -12.75 4.44 -15.29
N ILE A 35 -11.89 3.64 -14.66
CA ILE A 35 -11.42 3.89 -13.29
C ILE A 35 -10.63 5.19 -13.19
N ARG A 36 -9.76 5.44 -14.18
CA ARG A 36 -8.90 6.63 -14.22
C ARG A 36 -9.70 7.91 -14.39
N GLU A 37 -10.69 7.92 -15.27
CA GLU A 37 -11.58 9.06 -15.53
C GLU A 37 -12.48 9.36 -14.32
N THR A 38 -12.89 8.34 -13.59
CA THR A 38 -13.78 8.49 -12.42
C THR A 38 -13.03 9.10 -11.24
N GLN A 39 -13.30 10.36 -10.92
CA GLN A 39 -12.66 11.08 -9.80
C GLN A 39 -13.32 10.82 -8.45
N ASP A 40 -14.63 10.54 -8.45
CA ASP A 40 -15.40 10.25 -7.24
C ASP A 40 -14.99 8.89 -6.65
N ALA A 41 -14.75 8.85 -5.35
CA ALA A 41 -14.16 7.69 -4.71
C ALA A 41 -15.14 6.51 -4.56
N ASP A 42 -16.39 6.81 -4.19
CA ASP A 42 -17.43 5.79 -4.08
C ASP A 42 -17.81 5.26 -5.46
N LEU A 43 -17.88 6.12 -6.49
CA LEU A 43 -18.13 5.67 -7.87
C LEU A 43 -16.99 4.81 -8.40
N ARG A 44 -15.74 5.14 -8.09
CA ARG A 44 -14.59 4.32 -8.48
C ARG A 44 -14.64 2.94 -7.83
N LEU A 45 -15.03 2.87 -6.55
CA LEU A 45 -15.22 1.60 -5.84
C LEU A 45 -16.36 0.76 -6.46
N GLN A 46 -17.47 1.40 -6.83
CA GLN A 46 -18.57 0.75 -7.54
C GLN A 46 -18.14 0.19 -8.91
N LEU A 47 -17.23 0.86 -9.62
CA LEU A 47 -16.68 0.33 -10.88
C LEU A 47 -15.89 -0.96 -10.67
N TYR A 48 -15.04 -1.03 -9.64
CA TYR A 48 -14.34 -2.27 -9.32
C TYR A 48 -15.32 -3.41 -9.01
N LEU A 49 -16.32 -3.17 -8.16
CA LEU A 49 -17.36 -4.16 -7.85
C LEU A 49 -18.10 -4.63 -9.09
N LYS A 50 -18.43 -3.70 -10.00
CA LYS A 50 -19.05 -4.02 -11.29
C LYS A 50 -18.16 -4.94 -12.14
N PHE A 51 -16.85 -4.67 -12.22
CA PHE A 51 -15.94 -5.50 -13.01
C PHE A 51 -15.75 -6.88 -12.38
N ALA A 52 -15.67 -6.97 -11.05
CA ALA A 52 -15.65 -8.26 -10.33
C ALA A 52 -16.91 -9.09 -10.64
N ARG A 53 -18.08 -8.46 -10.56
CA ARG A 53 -19.37 -9.06 -10.92
C ARG A 53 -19.39 -9.58 -12.35
N GLN A 54 -18.86 -8.80 -13.30
CA GLN A 54 -18.77 -9.22 -14.70
C GLN A 54 -17.90 -10.47 -14.89
N ARG A 55 -16.81 -10.63 -14.13
CA ARG A 55 -16.00 -11.86 -14.17
C ARG A 55 -16.77 -13.06 -13.66
N ILE A 56 -17.54 -12.92 -12.58
CA ILE A 56 -18.42 -13.99 -12.09
C ILE A 56 -19.51 -14.35 -13.11
N ASP A 57 -20.11 -13.37 -13.77
CA ASP A 57 -21.13 -13.62 -14.81
C ASP A 57 -20.53 -14.38 -16.01
N GLN A 58 -19.29 -14.08 -16.37
CA GLN A 58 -18.55 -14.81 -17.41
C GLN A 58 -18.22 -16.24 -16.96
N LEU A 59 -17.85 -16.43 -15.69
CA LEU A 59 -17.64 -17.76 -15.10
C LEU A 59 -18.92 -18.59 -15.17
N ASP A 60 -20.06 -18.03 -14.77
CA ASP A 60 -21.35 -18.73 -14.81
C ASP A 60 -21.67 -19.26 -16.22
N GLN A 61 -21.42 -18.45 -17.25
CA GLN A 61 -21.59 -18.87 -18.65
C GLN A 61 -20.68 -20.05 -19.05
N LEU A 62 -19.44 -20.09 -18.54
CA LEU A 62 -18.48 -21.17 -18.82
C LEU A 62 -18.80 -22.46 -18.04
N PHE A 63 -19.37 -22.33 -16.84
CA PHE A 63 -19.89 -23.47 -16.07
C PHE A 63 -21.17 -24.03 -16.69
N ALA A 64 -22.05 -23.18 -17.22
CA ALA A 64 -23.30 -23.59 -17.85
C ALA A 64 -23.12 -24.26 -19.22
N LYS A 65 -22.15 -23.81 -20.04
CA LYS A 65 -21.95 -24.31 -21.41
C LYS A 65 -20.51 -24.79 -21.61
N PRO A 66 -20.27 -26.11 -21.70
CA PRO A 66 -18.92 -26.62 -21.95
C PRO A 66 -18.43 -26.16 -23.33
N LYS A 67 -17.23 -25.58 -23.37
CA LYS A 67 -16.52 -25.15 -24.57
C LYS A 67 -15.09 -25.70 -24.56
N THR A 68 -14.52 -25.92 -25.73
CA THR A 68 -13.10 -26.29 -25.86
C THR A 68 -12.23 -25.19 -25.25
N GLY A 69 -11.26 -25.58 -24.41
CA GLY A 69 -10.36 -24.64 -23.74
C GLY A 69 -10.99 -23.87 -22.56
N ARG A 70 -12.24 -24.16 -22.16
CA ARG A 70 -12.92 -23.42 -21.08
C ARG A 70 -12.13 -23.41 -19.77
N SER A 71 -11.41 -24.48 -19.45
CA SER A 71 -10.69 -24.59 -18.18
C SER A 71 -9.61 -23.52 -18.03
N GLY A 72 -8.94 -23.17 -19.13
CA GLY A 72 -7.97 -22.07 -19.14
C GLY A 72 -8.65 -20.70 -19.00
N MET A 73 -9.81 -20.53 -19.64
CA MET A 73 -10.60 -19.30 -19.50
C MET A 73 -11.14 -19.11 -18.08
N ILE A 74 -11.62 -20.19 -17.45
CA ILE A 74 -12.08 -20.19 -16.05
C ILE A 74 -10.91 -19.79 -15.14
N HIS A 75 -9.74 -20.41 -15.31
CA HIS A 75 -8.55 -20.03 -14.55
C HIS A 75 -8.21 -18.55 -14.72
N ASP A 76 -8.08 -18.07 -15.95
CA ASP A 76 -7.73 -16.66 -16.22
C ASP A 76 -8.77 -15.70 -15.64
N LEU A 77 -10.07 -16.02 -15.70
CA LEU A 77 -11.13 -15.20 -15.11
C LEU A 77 -11.09 -15.18 -13.58
N LEU A 78 -10.74 -16.29 -12.94
CA LEU A 78 -10.57 -16.37 -11.49
C LEU A 78 -9.38 -15.53 -11.03
N GLU A 79 -8.25 -15.60 -11.73
CA GLU A 79 -7.08 -14.73 -11.46
C GLU A 79 -7.43 -13.25 -11.62
N GLN A 80 -8.14 -12.89 -12.69
CA GLN A 80 -8.61 -11.52 -12.89
C GLN A 80 -9.54 -11.07 -11.78
N TYR A 81 -10.52 -11.90 -11.41
CA TYR A 81 -11.45 -11.61 -10.33
C TYR A 81 -10.72 -11.39 -9.01
N THR A 82 -9.80 -12.28 -8.63
CA THR A 82 -8.99 -12.16 -7.41
C THR A 82 -8.21 -10.85 -7.40
N GLY A 83 -7.56 -10.50 -8.51
CA GLY A 83 -6.85 -9.22 -8.64
C GLY A 83 -7.76 -8.00 -8.48
N ILE A 84 -9.01 -8.07 -8.93
CA ILE A 84 -9.99 -6.98 -8.71
C ILE A 84 -10.33 -6.85 -7.22
N ILE A 85 -10.56 -7.94 -6.50
CA ILE A 85 -10.84 -7.91 -5.06
C ILE A 85 -9.65 -7.33 -4.27
N GLU A 86 -8.43 -7.76 -4.56
CA GLU A 86 -7.22 -7.21 -3.94
C GLU A 86 -7.04 -5.70 -4.24
N ALA A 87 -7.43 -5.26 -5.44
CA ALA A 87 -7.43 -3.85 -5.82
C ALA A 87 -8.49 -3.05 -5.05
N ILE A 88 -9.67 -3.63 -4.77
CA ILE A 88 -10.70 -3.05 -3.91
C ILE A 88 -10.14 -2.81 -2.52
N ASP A 89 -9.54 -3.84 -1.90
CA ASP A 89 -8.98 -3.72 -0.55
C ASP A 89 -7.87 -2.68 -0.47
N SER A 90 -6.95 -2.71 -1.45
CA SER A 90 -5.88 -1.72 -1.56
C SER A 90 -6.45 -0.30 -1.72
N TYR A 91 -7.54 -0.13 -2.46
CA TYR A 91 -8.19 1.16 -2.66
C TYR A 91 -8.88 1.66 -1.39
N VAL A 92 -9.57 0.79 -0.67
CA VAL A 92 -10.21 1.10 0.61
C VAL A 92 -9.16 1.51 1.65
N ASP A 93 -8.10 0.72 1.80
CA ASP A 93 -7.02 1.01 2.75
C ASP A 93 -6.32 2.34 2.41
N ASN A 94 -6.09 2.63 1.12
CA ASN A 94 -5.56 3.92 0.70
C ASN A 94 -6.50 5.10 0.96
N SER A 95 -7.82 4.88 0.88
CA SER A 95 -8.81 5.90 1.19
C SER A 95 -8.85 6.20 2.69
N ILE A 96 -8.76 5.17 3.52
CA ILE A 96 -8.59 5.26 4.98
C ILE A 96 -7.34 6.07 5.33
N LYS A 97 -6.19 5.74 4.74
CA LYS A 97 -4.92 6.47 4.95
C LYS A 97 -5.01 7.95 4.62
N ARG A 98 -5.79 8.29 3.59
CA ARG A 98 -6.03 9.67 3.16
C ARG A 98 -7.15 10.36 3.95
N GLN A 99 -7.71 9.69 4.96
CA GLN A 99 -8.85 10.16 5.77
C GLN A 99 -10.04 10.57 4.89
N ARG A 100 -10.25 9.86 3.79
CA ARG A 100 -11.41 10.02 2.90
C ARG A 100 -12.37 8.87 3.18
N PRO A 101 -13.37 9.06 4.06
CA PRO A 101 -14.31 7.99 4.37
C PRO A 101 -15.09 7.62 3.11
N LEU A 102 -15.19 6.32 2.86
CA LEU A 102 -16.03 5.74 1.81
C LEU A 102 -17.41 5.47 2.43
N ALA A 103 -18.46 6.00 1.83
CA ALA A 103 -19.81 5.84 2.38
C ALA A 103 -20.34 4.41 2.20
N SER A 104 -19.75 3.62 1.30
CA SER A 104 -20.32 2.37 0.81
C SER A 104 -19.70 1.08 1.36
N LEU A 105 -18.88 1.10 2.42
CA LEU A 105 -18.18 -0.13 2.86
C LEU A 105 -19.13 -1.27 3.27
N THR A 106 -20.26 -0.95 3.91
CA THR A 106 -21.28 -1.97 4.22
C THR A 106 -21.93 -2.54 2.96
N ALA A 107 -22.07 -1.74 1.90
CA ALA A 107 -22.57 -2.21 0.61
C ALA A 107 -21.53 -3.08 -0.11
N VAL A 108 -20.23 -2.76 0.03
CA VAL A 108 -19.11 -3.55 -0.50
C VAL A 108 -19.14 -4.95 0.11
N ALA A 109 -19.16 -5.04 1.45
CA ALA A 109 -19.28 -6.31 2.16
C ALA A 109 -20.46 -7.15 1.66
N LYS A 110 -21.64 -6.53 1.50
CA LYS A 110 -22.83 -7.23 1.00
C LYS A 110 -22.59 -7.81 -0.40
N VAL A 111 -22.05 -7.03 -1.32
CA VAL A 111 -21.77 -7.47 -2.70
C VAL A 111 -20.71 -8.58 -2.70
N GLU A 112 -19.66 -8.47 -1.89
CA GLU A 112 -18.64 -9.50 -1.74
C GLU A 112 -19.21 -10.82 -1.19
N ARG A 113 -20.15 -10.76 -0.24
CA ARG A 113 -20.88 -11.95 0.25
C ARG A 113 -21.74 -12.60 -0.83
N GLU A 114 -22.41 -11.81 -1.66
CA GLU A 114 -23.18 -12.31 -2.81
C GLU A 114 -22.26 -13.01 -3.83
N MET A 115 -21.11 -12.40 -4.13
CA MET A 115 -20.09 -12.98 -5.02
C MET A 115 -19.45 -14.24 -4.43
N LEU A 116 -19.15 -14.25 -3.13
CA LEU A 116 -18.64 -15.42 -2.41
C LEU A 116 -19.59 -16.60 -2.51
N ALA A 117 -20.89 -16.39 -2.31
CA ALA A 117 -21.89 -17.45 -2.41
C ALA A 117 -21.89 -18.10 -3.82
N GLU A 118 -21.64 -17.32 -4.87
CA GLU A 118 -21.53 -17.84 -6.23
C GLU A 118 -20.24 -18.61 -6.48
N LEU A 119 -19.11 -18.13 -5.96
CA LEU A 119 -17.83 -18.85 -6.02
C LEU A 119 -17.91 -20.19 -5.25
N GLU A 120 -18.53 -20.20 -4.07
CA GLU A 120 -18.78 -21.42 -3.30
C GLU A 120 -19.70 -22.38 -4.05
N ARG A 121 -20.72 -21.86 -4.75
CA ARG A 121 -21.55 -22.66 -5.65
C ARG A 121 -20.71 -23.29 -6.77
N PHE A 122 -19.83 -22.54 -7.42
CA PHE A 122 -18.93 -23.09 -8.45
C PHE A 122 -17.98 -24.15 -7.87
N ALA A 123 -17.47 -23.93 -6.65
CA ALA A 123 -16.63 -24.89 -5.95
C ALA A 123 -17.40 -26.19 -5.62
N GLY A 124 -18.71 -26.11 -5.42
CA GLY A 124 -19.59 -27.28 -5.25
C GLY A 124 -19.87 -28.06 -6.54
N LEU A 125 -19.63 -27.49 -7.72
CA LEU A 125 -19.86 -28.19 -8.99
C LEU A 125 -18.79 -29.27 -9.24
N SER A 126 -19.24 -30.44 -9.69
CA SER A 126 -18.36 -31.50 -10.17
C SER A 126 -18.05 -31.27 -11.65
N SER A 127 -16.77 -31.22 -12.01
CA SER A 127 -16.33 -31.00 -13.38
C SER A 127 -15.10 -31.84 -13.70
N PRO A 128 -15.04 -32.55 -14.85
CA PRO A 128 -13.90 -33.38 -15.23
C PRO A 128 -12.57 -32.62 -15.35
N ASP A 129 -12.65 -31.33 -15.65
CA ASP A 129 -11.52 -30.41 -15.83
C ASP A 129 -11.26 -29.52 -14.60
N LYS A 130 -11.95 -29.75 -13.47
CA LYS A 130 -11.84 -28.95 -12.24
C LYS A 130 -10.40 -28.78 -11.75
N GLY A 131 -9.60 -29.85 -11.80
CA GLY A 131 -8.21 -29.82 -11.36
C GLY A 131 -7.33 -28.79 -12.10
N ARG A 132 -7.77 -28.26 -13.25
CA ARG A 132 -7.03 -27.23 -13.99
C ARG A 132 -7.23 -25.81 -13.48
N PHE A 133 -8.28 -25.56 -12.70
CA PHE A 133 -8.62 -24.24 -12.16
C PHE A 133 -8.99 -24.26 -10.68
N GLN A 134 -8.92 -25.43 -10.02
CA GLN A 134 -9.31 -25.61 -8.63
C GLN A 134 -8.58 -24.67 -7.69
N PHE A 135 -7.26 -24.54 -7.85
CA PHE A 135 -6.46 -23.67 -6.99
C PHE A 135 -6.87 -22.19 -7.13
N ALA A 136 -7.00 -21.69 -8.36
CA ALA A 136 -7.48 -20.33 -8.61
C ALA A 136 -8.89 -20.10 -8.03
N LEU A 137 -9.75 -21.13 -8.06
CA LEU A 137 -11.10 -21.04 -7.49
C LEU A 137 -11.08 -21.00 -5.95
N GLU A 138 -10.26 -21.84 -5.32
CA GLU A 138 -10.07 -21.85 -3.88
C GLU A 138 -9.49 -20.51 -3.39
N GLN A 139 -8.49 -19.98 -4.09
CA GLN A 139 -7.92 -18.67 -3.81
C GLN A 139 -8.97 -17.56 -3.96
N ALA A 140 -9.75 -17.55 -5.04
CA ALA A 140 -10.82 -16.57 -5.22
C ALA A 140 -11.86 -16.62 -4.08
N VAL A 141 -12.21 -17.81 -3.59
CA VAL A 141 -13.11 -17.99 -2.44
C VAL A 141 -12.49 -17.43 -1.17
N GLU A 142 -11.24 -17.78 -0.87
CA GLU A 142 -10.51 -17.32 0.33
C GLU A 142 -10.34 -15.81 0.33
N THR A 143 -9.78 -15.24 -0.75
CA THR A 143 -9.60 -13.79 -0.89
C THR A 143 -10.91 -13.03 -0.76
N THR A 144 -12.01 -13.51 -1.36
CA THR A 144 -13.31 -12.84 -1.23
C THR A 144 -13.88 -12.94 0.18
N ARG A 145 -13.71 -14.08 0.86
CA ARG A 145 -14.16 -14.25 2.24
C ARG A 145 -13.43 -13.29 3.16
N ASP A 146 -12.11 -13.24 3.07
CA ASP A 146 -11.28 -12.34 3.88
C ASP A 146 -11.63 -10.88 3.61
N SER A 147 -11.81 -10.52 2.34
CA SER A 147 -12.21 -9.16 1.93
C SER A 147 -13.58 -8.77 2.48
N ALA A 148 -14.58 -9.65 2.37
CA ALA A 148 -15.91 -9.43 2.93
C ALA A 148 -15.88 -9.23 4.45
N GLU A 149 -15.11 -10.06 5.16
CA GLU A 149 -14.92 -9.94 6.60
C GLU A 149 -14.24 -8.61 6.98
N LEU A 150 -13.21 -8.19 6.23
CA LEU A 150 -12.55 -6.90 6.42
C LEU A 150 -13.48 -5.70 6.11
N SER A 151 -14.38 -5.84 5.13
CA SER A 151 -15.36 -4.82 4.77
C SER A 151 -16.50 -4.71 5.79
N GLU A 152 -16.78 -5.76 6.56
CA GLU A 152 -17.74 -5.78 7.67
C GLU A 152 -17.19 -5.19 8.98
N GLN A 153 -15.87 -5.16 9.15
CA GLN A 153 -15.24 -4.57 10.34
C GLN A 153 -15.62 -3.10 10.51
N ASP A 154 -15.75 -2.65 11.76
CA ASP A 154 -16.01 -1.24 12.04
C ASP A 154 -14.91 -0.38 11.44
N PHE A 155 -15.29 0.73 10.80
CA PHE A 155 -14.35 1.61 10.11
C PHE A 155 -13.21 2.06 11.03
N ARG A 156 -13.46 2.26 12.33
CA ARG A 156 -12.41 2.66 13.29
C ARG A 156 -11.46 1.51 13.59
N GLU A 157 -11.94 0.27 13.62
CA GLU A 157 -11.11 -0.92 13.81
C GLU A 157 -10.20 -1.14 12.60
N ARG A 158 -10.76 -1.08 11.39
CA ARG A 158 -9.97 -1.15 10.15
C ARG A 158 -8.96 0.00 10.05
N THR A 159 -9.35 1.21 10.45
CA THR A 159 -8.43 2.37 10.52
C THR A 159 -7.24 2.08 11.44
N ARG A 160 -7.49 1.59 12.66
CA ARG A 160 -6.42 1.24 13.61
C ARG A 160 -5.51 0.14 13.08
N ALA A 161 -6.07 -0.88 12.42
CA ALA A 161 -5.31 -1.97 11.83
C ALA A 161 -4.40 -1.49 10.68
N VAL A 162 -4.89 -0.58 9.84
CA VAL A 162 -4.09 0.05 8.78
C VAL A 162 -2.97 0.90 9.40
N GLU A 163 -3.27 1.72 10.40
CA GLU A 163 -2.28 2.53 11.12
C GLU A 163 -1.20 1.66 11.81
N SER A 164 -1.59 0.55 12.45
CA SER A 164 -0.63 -0.35 13.12
C SER A 164 0.29 -1.03 12.10
N ARG A 165 -0.26 -1.53 10.98
CA ARG A 165 0.54 -2.11 9.89
C ARG A 165 1.54 -1.10 9.34
N GLU A 166 1.19 0.18 9.23
CA GLU A 166 2.12 1.21 8.78
C GLU A 166 3.25 1.49 9.77
N VAL A 167 2.95 1.48 11.06
CA VAL A 167 3.98 1.62 12.11
C VAL A 167 4.96 0.45 12.04
N ASP A 168 4.46 -0.77 11.85
CA ASP A 168 5.30 -1.96 11.77
C ASP A 168 6.15 -1.98 10.49
N ILE A 169 5.56 -1.67 9.33
CA ILE A 169 6.30 -1.50 8.06
C ILE A 169 7.37 -0.41 8.20
N ARG A 170 7.07 0.70 8.91
CA ARG A 170 8.06 1.76 9.15
C ARG A 170 9.21 1.27 10.02
N LYS A 171 8.92 0.55 11.10
CA LYS A 171 9.96 -0.04 11.98
C LYS A 171 10.81 -1.03 11.23
N GLU A 172 10.22 -1.96 10.48
CA GLU A 172 10.97 -2.93 9.65
C GLU A 172 11.87 -2.21 8.64
N ARG A 173 11.34 -1.19 7.97
CA ARG A 173 12.13 -0.37 7.06
C ARG A 173 13.27 0.33 7.77
N GLU A 174 13.03 0.89 8.95
CA GLU A 174 14.07 1.50 9.79
C GLU A 174 15.12 0.47 10.21
N GLU A 175 14.72 -0.73 10.63
CA GLU A 175 15.64 -1.81 11.02
C GLU A 175 16.57 -2.22 9.88
N LEU A 176 16.04 -2.30 8.65
CA LEU A 176 16.79 -2.63 7.44
C LEU A 176 17.72 -1.50 6.94
N LEU A 177 17.62 -0.27 7.47
CA LEU A 177 18.55 0.80 7.10
C LEU A 177 19.97 0.51 7.59
N ALA A 178 20.94 0.78 6.71
CA ALA A 178 22.35 0.79 7.06
C ALA A 178 22.61 1.76 8.23
N PRO A 179 23.55 1.44 9.14
CA PRO A 179 23.82 2.25 10.33
C PRO A 179 24.21 3.70 9.98
N GLU A 180 24.96 3.90 8.90
CA GLU A 180 25.33 5.22 8.37
C GLU A 180 24.10 6.06 8.00
N ARG A 181 23.15 5.47 7.26
CA ARG A 181 21.89 6.12 6.88
C ARG A 181 21.01 6.46 8.09
N LYS A 182 21.01 5.62 9.13
CA LYS A 182 20.31 5.89 10.40
C LYS A 182 20.92 7.10 11.12
N GLU A 183 22.24 7.21 11.14
CA GLU A 183 22.93 8.35 11.75
C GLU A 183 22.71 9.66 10.99
N GLU A 184 22.72 9.61 9.65
CA GLU A 184 22.41 10.76 8.79
C GLU A 184 21.01 11.29 9.06
N LEU A 185 20.00 10.42 9.08
CA LEU A 185 18.62 10.80 9.36
C LEU A 185 18.45 11.38 10.78
N LYS A 186 19.14 10.82 11.79
CA LYS A 186 19.13 11.39 13.15
C LYS A 186 19.76 12.78 13.20
N LYS A 187 20.89 13.00 12.51
CA LYS A 187 21.56 14.31 12.44
C LYS A 187 20.70 15.33 11.69
N GLU A 188 20.04 14.91 10.61
CA GLU A 188 19.12 15.75 9.84
C GLU A 188 17.90 16.14 10.68
N GLN A 189 17.28 15.19 11.37
CA GLN A 189 16.16 15.44 12.29
C GLN A 189 16.55 16.43 13.41
N GLN A 190 17.72 16.23 14.04
CA GLN A 190 18.23 17.15 15.06
C GLN A 190 18.47 18.58 14.52
N ARG A 191 18.91 18.73 13.27
CA ARG A 191 19.07 20.04 12.64
C ARG A 191 17.72 20.72 12.39
N ILE A 192 16.75 19.97 11.86
CA ILE A 192 15.39 20.47 11.61
C ILE A 192 14.73 20.91 12.92
N ASP A 193 14.86 20.12 13.98
CA ASP A 193 14.27 20.45 15.28
C ASP A 193 14.94 21.67 15.91
N ALA A 194 16.28 21.78 15.81
CA ALA A 194 16.98 22.99 16.25
C ALA A 194 16.52 24.24 15.48
N GLU A 195 16.37 24.15 14.16
CA GLU A 195 15.90 25.24 13.31
C GLU A 195 14.47 25.67 13.62
N LYS A 196 13.55 24.73 13.86
CA LYS A 196 12.17 25.02 14.31
C LYS A 196 12.13 25.74 15.66
N GLU A 197 13.08 25.44 16.54
CA GLU A 197 13.21 26.11 17.84
C GLU A 197 13.92 27.48 17.75
N GLY A 198 14.31 27.93 16.54
CA GLY A 198 15.08 29.16 16.34
C GLY A 198 16.51 29.07 16.88
N VAL A 199 17.02 27.86 17.07
CA VAL A 199 18.34 27.58 17.64
C VAL A 199 19.25 27.04 16.54
N ALA A 200 20.37 27.71 16.27
CA ALA A 200 21.35 27.16 15.34
C ALA A 200 21.85 25.78 15.82
N PRO A 201 22.05 24.80 14.92
CA PRO A 201 22.50 23.46 15.29
C PRO A 201 23.75 23.51 16.17
N GLY A 202 23.70 22.88 17.34
CA GLY A 202 24.82 22.83 18.29
C GLY A 202 24.94 24.03 19.26
N LYS A 203 23.99 24.98 19.27
CA LYS A 203 23.93 26.05 20.27
C LYS A 203 22.83 25.80 21.29
N LYS A 204 23.02 26.23 22.54
CA LYS A 204 21.96 26.20 23.57
C LYS A 204 21.04 27.40 23.37
N LYS A 205 19.74 27.24 23.66
CA LYS A 205 18.77 28.36 23.70
C LYS A 205 19.34 29.50 24.55
N PRO A 206 19.35 30.75 24.04
CA PRO A 206 19.73 31.90 24.84
C PRO A 206 18.86 31.96 26.10
N SER A 207 19.49 31.89 27.27
CA SER A 207 18.83 32.03 28.56
C SER A 207 18.84 33.50 28.98
N LEU A 208 17.72 34.00 29.50
CA LEU A 208 17.63 35.34 30.11
C LEU A 208 18.24 35.39 31.53
N TYR A 209 18.62 34.23 32.10
CA TYR A 209 19.19 34.12 33.44
C TYR A 209 20.70 34.33 33.43
N LYS A 210 21.23 34.99 34.48
CA LYS A 210 22.69 35.12 34.66
C LYS A 210 23.31 33.75 34.97
N PRO A 211 24.62 33.56 34.71
CA PRO A 211 25.31 32.34 35.07
C PRO A 211 25.07 31.99 36.56
N GLY A 212 24.38 30.87 36.82
CA GLY A 212 24.03 30.40 38.16
C GLY A 212 22.57 30.61 38.59
N GLU A 213 21.76 31.39 37.87
CA GLU A 213 20.34 31.57 38.17
C GLU A 213 19.48 30.51 37.48
N LYS A 214 18.58 29.89 38.25
CA LYS A 214 17.51 29.01 37.74
C LYS A 214 16.17 29.70 37.89
N ALA A 215 15.21 29.38 37.02
CA ALA A 215 13.83 29.85 37.14
C ALA A 215 13.27 29.48 38.53
N GLY A 216 12.92 30.49 39.33
CA GLY A 216 12.34 30.34 40.67
C GLY A 216 13.31 30.52 41.86
N ALA A 217 14.60 30.79 41.65
CA ALA A 217 15.52 31.09 42.75
C ALA A 217 15.34 32.56 43.23
N LYS A 218 15.03 32.77 44.52
CA LYS A 218 15.00 34.12 45.13
C LYS A 218 16.44 34.66 45.26
N PRO A 219 16.66 35.98 45.13
CA PRO A 219 18.00 36.56 45.18
C PRO A 219 18.58 36.40 46.59
N GLU A 220 19.77 35.80 46.71
CA GLU A 220 20.53 35.85 47.96
C GLU A 220 21.04 37.27 48.22
N GLU A 221 20.63 37.82 49.34
CA GLU A 221 20.95 39.16 49.83
C GLU A 221 22.45 39.23 50.19
N LYS A 222 23.24 39.94 49.37
CA LYS A 222 24.68 40.13 49.62
C LYS A 222 24.88 41.01 50.87
N LYS A 223 25.31 40.40 51.99
CA LYS A 223 25.81 41.13 53.17
C LYS A 223 27.02 42.00 52.79
N ALA A 224 26.93 43.29 53.09
CA ALA A 224 28.01 44.27 52.89
C ALA A 224 29.24 43.98 53.78
N PRO A 225 30.47 44.24 53.31
CA PRO A 225 31.67 44.00 54.11
C PRO A 225 31.83 45.06 55.20
N GLY A 226 31.99 44.59 56.45
CA GLY A 226 32.21 45.44 57.61
C GLY A 226 33.54 46.19 57.55
N LYS A 227 33.50 47.50 57.83
CA LYS A 227 34.67 48.33 58.12
C LYS A 227 35.40 47.79 59.35
N LYS A 228 36.69 47.51 59.23
CA LYS A 228 37.61 47.44 60.38
C LYS A 228 38.32 48.79 60.51
N ASN A 229 38.31 49.30 61.74
CA ASN A 229 39.05 50.49 62.19
C ASN A 229 40.56 50.28 62.12
#